data_AF-A0A3N5EWQ3-F1
#
_entry.id   AF-A0A3N5EWQ3-F1
#
_cell.length_a   1.000
_cell.length_b   1.000
_cell.length_c   1.000
_cell.angle_alpha   90.00
_cell.angle_beta   90.00
_cell.angle_gamma   90.00
#
_symmetry.space_group_name_H-M   'P 1'
#
loop_
_entity.id
_entity.type
_entity.pdbx_description
1 polymer ?
#
loop_
_entity_poly.entity_id
_entity_poly.type
_entity_poly.pdbx_seq_one_letter_code
_entity_poly.pdbx_strand_id
1 'polypeptide(L)'
;MIRTFPLLFAVLLSAAQEEAPRGQRVLSAGHSFHVFMPGILRELAQSAGIKEHVQVDVQSIGGSRVIQHWDLAEEKNKAKSALKAGKVDLFTLSPIYLPDDGIANFAALALEHNPEIRITVQEFWLPYDVYDPSRKKAEKPDRNALTGEELRKRHEPYFQSMDDHVRELNRKHGKAVLSVVPVGQAVIALREKVIAGQAPGVKTQEELFTDAIGHVRAPVQALTAYCHYAVLYRRSPVGLPMPAVMSKAKLEDGEKLNRLLQELAWEAAVGHPLSGVKR
;
A
#
# COMPACT_ATOMS: atom_id res chain seq x y z
N MET A 1 2.49 50.32 48.69
CA MET A 1 2.45 48.84 48.54
C MET A 1 1.97 48.54 47.13
N ILE A 2 2.90 48.33 46.18
CA ILE A 2 2.58 48.13 44.76
C ILE A 2 2.42 46.62 44.54
N ARG A 3 1.22 46.19 44.13
CA ARG A 3 0.94 44.80 43.74
C ARG A 3 1.18 44.66 42.23
N THR A 4 2.25 43.98 41.87
CA THR A 4 2.51 43.50 40.51
C THR A 4 1.73 42.21 40.25
N PHE A 5 0.91 42.20 39.19
CA PHE A 5 0.33 40.98 38.61
C PHE A 5 1.24 40.49 37.48
N PRO A 6 1.55 39.19 37.37
CA PRO A 6 2.29 38.67 36.23
C PRO A 6 1.33 38.45 35.06
N LEU A 7 1.66 39.02 33.90
CA LEU A 7 1.04 38.64 32.63
C LEU A 7 1.56 37.25 32.22
N LEU A 8 0.68 36.25 32.16
CA LEU A 8 0.97 35.01 31.45
C LEU A 8 0.81 35.26 29.94
N PHE A 9 1.91 35.15 29.19
CA PHE A 9 1.87 35.01 27.74
C PHE A 9 1.56 33.54 27.41
N ALA A 10 0.34 33.27 26.94
CA ALA A 10 0.01 32.00 26.31
C ALA A 10 0.51 32.02 24.86
N VAL A 11 1.57 31.25 24.57
CA VAL A 11 2.01 31.00 23.19
C VAL A 11 1.10 29.93 22.61
N LEU A 12 0.11 30.34 21.82
CA LEU A 12 -0.65 29.43 20.96
C LEU A 12 0.25 29.02 19.78
N LEU A 13 0.87 27.85 19.86
CA LEU A 13 1.42 27.18 18.68
C LEU A 13 0.25 26.74 17.80
N SER A 14 -0.07 27.55 16.79
CA SER A 14 -0.85 27.06 15.66
C SER A 14 0.01 26.04 14.91
N ALA A 15 -0.38 24.76 14.98
CA ALA A 15 0.13 23.78 14.04
C ALA A 15 -0.32 24.21 12.65
N ALA A 16 0.62 24.70 11.83
CA ALA A 16 0.34 25.00 10.44
C ALA A 16 -0.16 23.72 9.78
N GLN A 17 -1.42 23.73 9.34
CA GLN A 17 -1.99 22.63 8.59
C GLN A 17 -1.26 22.60 7.24
N GLU A 18 -0.38 21.61 7.06
CA GLU A 18 0.42 21.48 5.85
C GLU A 18 -0.53 21.44 4.64
N GLU A 19 -0.26 22.26 3.63
CA GLU A 19 -1.09 22.31 2.43
C GLU A 19 -1.15 20.93 1.76
N ALA A 20 -2.35 20.55 1.30
CA ALA A 20 -2.56 19.26 0.67
C ALA A 20 -1.62 19.11 -0.54
N PRO A 21 -0.93 17.96 -0.71
CA PRO A 21 -0.06 17.78 -1.85
C PRO A 21 -0.85 17.79 -3.16
N ARG A 22 -0.17 18.09 -4.27
CA ARG A 22 -0.75 18.00 -5.61
C ARG A 22 -1.33 16.60 -5.87
N GLY A 23 -2.51 16.56 -6.46
CA GLY A 23 -3.14 15.30 -6.88
C GLY A 23 -2.35 14.56 -7.95
N GLN A 24 -2.60 13.25 -8.04
CA GLN A 24 -1.92 12.36 -8.97
C GLN A 24 -2.96 11.69 -9.87
N ARG A 25 -2.67 11.57 -11.16
CA ARG A 25 -3.41 10.70 -12.10
C ARG A 25 -2.84 9.28 -11.99
N VAL A 26 -3.54 8.43 -11.24
CA VAL A 26 -3.09 7.10 -10.85
C VAL A 26 -3.68 6.04 -11.76
N LEU A 27 -2.81 5.23 -12.37
CA LEU A 27 -3.16 3.98 -13.03
C LEU A 27 -2.86 2.80 -12.09
N SER A 28 -3.69 1.76 -12.10
CA SER A 28 -3.44 0.54 -11.32
C SER A 28 -3.52 -0.72 -12.18
N ALA A 29 -2.58 -1.64 -12.02
CA ALA A 29 -2.67 -2.97 -12.62
C ALA A 29 -2.24 -4.06 -11.63
N GLY A 30 -3.09 -5.06 -11.45
CA GLY A 30 -2.83 -6.14 -10.51
C GLY A 30 -3.97 -7.14 -10.41
N HIS A 31 -3.99 -7.83 -9.26
CA HIS A 31 -4.88 -8.94 -8.98
C HIS A 31 -5.75 -8.68 -7.74
N SER A 32 -6.46 -9.71 -7.27
CA SER A 32 -7.42 -9.64 -6.17
C SER A 32 -6.87 -9.14 -4.83
N PHE A 33 -5.54 -9.08 -4.64
CA PHE A 33 -4.90 -8.54 -3.43
C PHE A 33 -4.55 -7.04 -3.58
N HIS A 34 -4.93 -6.42 -4.69
CA HIS A 34 -4.60 -5.03 -5.02
C HIS A 34 -5.81 -4.25 -5.52
N VAL A 35 -6.65 -4.83 -6.38
CA VAL A 35 -7.68 -4.09 -7.15
C VAL A 35 -8.85 -3.54 -6.33
N PHE A 36 -8.96 -3.88 -5.04
CA PHE A 36 -9.89 -3.20 -4.11
C PHE A 36 -9.38 -1.82 -3.67
N MET A 37 -8.05 -1.61 -3.71
CA MET A 37 -7.37 -0.44 -3.16
C MET A 37 -7.69 0.88 -3.90
N PRO A 38 -7.74 0.95 -5.24
CA PRO A 38 -7.88 2.22 -5.96
C PRO A 38 -9.11 3.06 -5.55
N GLY A 39 -10.24 2.38 -5.29
CA GLY A 39 -11.45 3.05 -4.82
C GLY A 39 -11.31 3.66 -3.42
N ILE A 40 -10.63 2.95 -2.51
CA ILE A 40 -10.37 3.39 -1.14
C ILE A 40 -9.34 4.52 -1.14
N LEU A 41 -8.27 4.40 -1.95
CA LEU A 41 -7.26 5.46 -2.10
C LEU A 41 -7.88 6.78 -2.59
N ARG A 42 -8.81 6.70 -3.56
CA ARG A 42 -9.54 7.90 -4.02
C ARG A 42 -10.32 8.56 -2.89
N GLU A 43 -11.00 7.78 -2.06
CA GLU A 43 -11.73 8.28 -0.89
C GLU A 43 -10.77 8.96 0.10
N LEU A 44 -9.62 8.34 0.39
CA LEU A 44 -8.60 8.91 1.28
C LEU A 44 -8.00 10.21 0.70
N ALA A 45 -7.74 10.26 -0.60
CA ALA A 45 -7.23 11.46 -1.25
C ALA A 45 -8.26 12.61 -1.13
N GLN A 46 -9.54 12.33 -1.34
CA GLN A 46 -10.62 13.31 -1.18
C GLN A 46 -10.73 13.82 0.26
N SER A 47 -10.69 12.92 1.24
CA SER A 47 -10.78 13.30 2.66
C SER A 47 -9.56 14.07 3.15
N ALA A 48 -8.39 13.86 2.53
CA ALA A 48 -7.17 14.62 2.76
C ALA A 48 -7.13 15.98 2.01
N GLY A 49 -8.19 16.35 1.27
CA GLY A 49 -8.23 17.60 0.49
C GLY A 49 -7.45 17.56 -0.83
N ILE A 50 -6.99 16.38 -1.28
CA ILE A 50 -6.27 16.18 -2.55
C ILE A 50 -7.29 16.07 -3.69
N LYS A 51 -7.93 17.20 -4.01
CA LYS A 51 -9.07 17.27 -4.95
C LYS A 51 -8.73 16.86 -6.38
N GLU A 52 -7.47 16.98 -6.76
CA GLU A 52 -6.97 16.68 -8.10
C GLU A 52 -6.56 15.21 -8.30
N HIS A 53 -6.77 14.34 -7.29
CA HIS A 53 -6.53 12.91 -7.48
C HIS A 53 -7.50 12.34 -8.52
N VAL A 54 -6.96 11.62 -9.50
CA VAL A 54 -7.74 10.97 -10.56
C VAL A 54 -7.33 9.51 -10.65
N GLN A 55 -8.30 8.60 -10.54
CA GLN A 55 -8.09 7.21 -10.94
C GLN A 55 -8.25 7.11 -12.46
N VAL A 56 -7.14 6.95 -13.18
CA VAL A 56 -7.12 6.89 -14.65
C VAL A 56 -7.82 5.64 -15.16
N ASP A 57 -7.38 4.46 -14.70
CA ASP A 57 -8.03 3.18 -14.97
C ASP A 57 -7.55 2.12 -13.96
N VAL A 58 -8.21 0.98 -13.94
CA VAL A 58 -7.81 -0.22 -13.19
C VAL A 58 -7.82 -1.41 -14.14
N GLN A 59 -6.66 -2.04 -14.32
CA GLN A 59 -6.52 -3.27 -15.08
C GLN A 59 -6.42 -4.47 -14.13
N SER A 60 -7.48 -5.27 -14.06
CA SER A 60 -7.61 -6.36 -13.09
C SER A 60 -7.59 -7.73 -13.78
N ILE A 61 -6.69 -8.62 -13.36
CA ILE A 61 -6.68 -10.03 -13.76
C ILE A 61 -6.52 -10.87 -12.49
N GLY A 62 -7.38 -11.86 -12.26
CA GLY A 62 -7.30 -12.70 -11.06
C GLY A 62 -6.01 -13.52 -11.00
N GLY A 63 -5.30 -13.48 -9.87
CA GLY A 63 -4.07 -14.26 -9.64
C GLY A 63 -2.95 -14.01 -10.66
N SER A 64 -2.91 -12.82 -11.26
CA SER A 64 -1.96 -12.46 -12.30
C SER A 64 -0.60 -12.04 -11.78
N ARG A 65 0.42 -12.32 -12.59
CA ARG A 65 1.70 -11.60 -12.62
C ARG A 65 1.56 -10.31 -13.44
N VAL A 66 2.49 -9.37 -13.26
CA VAL A 66 2.54 -8.14 -14.06
C VAL A 66 2.78 -8.45 -15.53
N ILE A 67 3.60 -9.45 -15.87
CA ILE A 67 3.82 -9.84 -17.27
C ILE A 67 2.52 -10.23 -18.00
N GLN A 68 1.55 -10.83 -17.29
CA GLN A 68 0.26 -11.17 -17.90
C GLN A 68 -0.59 -9.92 -18.22
N HIS A 69 -0.40 -8.83 -17.49
CA HIS A 69 -0.98 -7.53 -17.82
C HIS A 69 -0.28 -6.90 -19.03
N TRP A 70 1.04 -7.09 -19.16
CA TRP A 70 1.80 -6.64 -20.31
C TRP A 70 1.41 -7.39 -21.59
N ASP A 71 1.21 -8.70 -21.50
CA ASP A 71 0.91 -9.59 -22.64
C ASP A 71 -0.55 -9.53 -23.12
N LEU A 72 -1.42 -8.79 -22.44
CA LEU A 72 -2.75 -8.53 -22.98
C LEU A 72 -2.65 -7.91 -24.38
N ALA A 73 -3.50 -8.42 -25.28
CA ALA A 73 -3.71 -7.84 -26.60
C ALA A 73 -3.98 -6.34 -26.51
N GLU A 74 -3.46 -5.57 -27.46
CA GLU A 74 -3.39 -4.10 -27.39
C GLU A 74 -4.77 -3.47 -27.12
N GLU A 75 -5.82 -3.97 -27.77
CA GLU A 75 -7.20 -3.50 -27.64
C GLU A 75 -7.82 -3.79 -26.26
N LYS A 76 -7.23 -4.70 -25.48
CA LYS A 76 -7.64 -5.03 -24.10
C LYS A 76 -6.69 -4.42 -23.07
N ASN A 77 -5.56 -3.86 -23.50
CA ASN A 77 -4.50 -3.38 -22.62
C ASN A 77 -4.72 -1.91 -22.26
N LYS A 78 -5.59 -1.70 -21.26
CA LYS A 78 -5.89 -0.38 -20.70
C LYS A 78 -4.65 0.30 -20.15
N ALA A 79 -3.73 -0.46 -19.56
CA ALA A 79 -2.51 0.09 -19.00
C ALA A 79 -1.59 0.67 -20.07
N LYS A 80 -1.30 -0.07 -21.15
CA LYS A 80 -0.52 0.45 -22.28
C LYS A 80 -1.20 1.66 -22.92
N SER A 81 -2.51 1.60 -23.14
CA SER A 81 -3.29 2.70 -23.71
C SER A 81 -3.16 3.98 -22.87
N ALA A 82 -3.31 3.88 -21.55
CA ALA A 82 -3.22 5.01 -20.63
C ALA A 82 -1.79 5.60 -20.54
N LEU A 83 -0.76 4.75 -20.51
CA LEU A 83 0.63 5.17 -20.48
C LEU A 83 1.03 5.90 -21.77
N LYS A 84 0.68 5.35 -22.94
CA LYS A 84 0.95 5.96 -24.25
C LYS A 84 0.28 7.33 -24.42
N ALA A 85 -0.85 7.55 -23.76
CA ALA A 85 -1.52 8.85 -23.76
C ALA A 85 -0.79 9.94 -22.96
N GLY A 86 0.26 9.61 -22.19
CA GLY A 86 1.00 10.57 -21.35
C GLY A 86 0.18 11.16 -20.19
N LYS A 87 -0.93 10.49 -19.82
CA LYS A 87 -1.90 10.99 -18.83
C LYS A 87 -1.76 10.39 -17.44
N VAL A 88 -0.68 9.65 -17.19
CA VAL A 88 -0.43 8.96 -15.92
C VAL A 88 0.75 9.62 -15.22
N ASP A 89 0.55 10.05 -13.97
CA ASP A 89 1.62 10.59 -13.12
C ASP A 89 2.23 9.50 -12.23
N LEU A 90 1.40 8.52 -11.85
CA LEU A 90 1.81 7.41 -11.02
C LEU A 90 1.16 6.10 -11.47
N PHE A 91 1.95 5.05 -11.63
CA PHE A 91 1.47 3.70 -11.97
C PHE A 91 1.77 2.74 -10.83
N THR A 92 0.73 2.16 -10.22
CA THR A 92 0.88 1.13 -9.19
C THR A 92 0.67 -0.27 -9.76
N LEU A 93 1.62 -1.16 -9.45
CA LEU A 93 1.69 -2.54 -9.88
C LEU A 93 1.67 -3.46 -8.65
N SER A 94 1.07 -4.64 -8.79
CA SER A 94 1.15 -5.71 -7.78
C SER A 94 1.58 -7.02 -8.46
N PRO A 95 2.86 -7.42 -8.37
CA PRO A 95 3.30 -8.75 -8.80
C PRO A 95 2.85 -9.81 -7.81
N ILE A 96 3.04 -11.10 -8.13
CA ILE A 96 2.91 -12.19 -7.15
C ILE A 96 4.30 -12.60 -6.64
N TYR A 97 5.15 -13.08 -7.53
CA TYR A 97 6.53 -13.46 -7.21
C TYR A 97 7.47 -12.84 -8.25
N LEU A 98 8.73 -12.68 -7.87
CA LEU A 98 9.76 -12.03 -8.66
C LEU A 98 10.86 -13.01 -9.07
N PRO A 99 11.59 -12.74 -10.16
CA PRO A 99 11.47 -11.57 -11.04
C PRO A 99 10.20 -11.59 -11.89
N ASP A 100 9.76 -10.40 -12.33
CA ASP A 100 8.61 -10.22 -13.22
C ASP A 100 8.95 -9.18 -14.29
N ASP A 101 9.18 -9.65 -15.52
CA ASP A 101 9.56 -8.83 -16.67
C ASP A 101 8.50 -7.80 -17.05
N GLY A 102 7.24 -8.03 -16.68
CA GLY A 102 6.17 -7.08 -16.93
C GLY A 102 6.43 -5.74 -16.25
N ILE A 103 7.07 -5.74 -15.08
CA ILE A 103 7.44 -4.50 -14.37
C ILE A 103 8.46 -3.71 -15.20
N ALA A 104 9.49 -4.38 -15.71
CA ALA A 104 10.51 -3.75 -16.53
C ALA A 104 9.92 -3.19 -17.84
N ASN A 105 9.06 -3.97 -18.50
CA ASN A 105 8.43 -3.57 -19.76
C ASN A 105 7.52 -2.36 -19.60
N PHE A 106 6.68 -2.36 -18.55
CA PHE A 106 5.85 -1.20 -18.25
C PHE A 106 6.67 0.01 -17.82
N ALA A 107 7.75 -0.17 -17.07
CA ALA A 107 8.62 0.93 -16.69
C ALA A 107 9.27 1.61 -17.90
N ALA A 108 9.76 0.83 -18.87
CA ALA A 108 10.29 1.35 -20.12
C ALA A 108 9.22 2.16 -20.88
N LEU A 109 8.05 1.56 -21.13
CA LEU A 109 6.96 2.24 -21.84
C LEU A 109 6.49 3.52 -21.13
N ALA A 110 6.37 3.47 -19.81
CA ALA A 110 5.95 4.61 -19.00
C ALA A 110 6.92 5.79 -19.14
N LEU A 111 8.23 5.52 -19.09
CA LEU A 111 9.28 6.54 -19.20
C LEU A 111 9.40 7.14 -20.60
N GLU A 112 9.07 6.38 -21.66
CA GLU A 112 9.02 6.90 -23.04
C GLU A 112 7.99 8.02 -23.19
N HIS A 113 6.87 7.95 -22.47
CA HIS A 113 5.75 8.88 -22.60
C HIS A 113 5.63 9.91 -21.45
N ASN A 114 6.21 9.62 -20.29
CA ASN A 114 6.31 10.55 -19.18
C ASN A 114 7.62 10.31 -18.42
N PRO A 115 8.68 11.11 -18.67
CA PRO A 115 9.96 10.98 -17.99
C PRO A 115 9.87 11.16 -16.46
N GLU A 116 8.86 11.86 -15.96
CA GLU A 116 8.66 12.16 -14.53
C GLU A 116 7.72 11.18 -13.83
N ILE A 117 7.23 10.14 -14.53
CA ILE A 117 6.33 9.14 -13.94
C ILE A 117 6.99 8.44 -12.74
N ARG A 118 6.18 8.20 -11.71
CA ARG A 118 6.55 7.33 -10.60
C ARG A 118 5.88 5.97 -10.75
N ILE A 119 6.61 4.91 -10.46
CA ILE A 119 6.05 3.56 -10.45
C ILE A 119 6.14 3.02 -9.03
N THR A 120 5.04 2.47 -8.53
CA THR A 120 5.04 1.81 -7.23
C THR A 120 4.75 0.33 -7.39
N VAL A 121 5.46 -0.50 -6.65
CA VAL A 121 5.27 -1.95 -6.64
C VAL A 121 4.78 -2.35 -5.25
N GLN A 122 3.59 -2.95 -5.18
CA GLN A 122 3.04 -3.45 -3.93
C GLN A 122 3.80 -4.72 -3.51
N GLU A 123 4.51 -4.61 -2.39
CA GLU A 123 4.89 -5.76 -1.58
C GLU A 123 3.65 -6.19 -0.79
N PHE A 124 3.18 -7.42 -0.96
CA PHE A 124 1.96 -7.92 -0.32
C PHE A 124 2.25 -9.08 0.67
N TRP A 125 1.22 -9.62 1.32
CA TRP A 125 1.33 -10.75 2.24
C TRP A 125 1.26 -12.10 1.48
N LEU A 126 1.98 -13.11 1.95
CA LEU A 126 2.10 -14.37 1.21
C LEU A 126 0.77 -15.12 1.09
N PRO A 127 0.42 -15.64 -0.11
CA PRO A 127 -0.74 -16.51 -0.25
C PRO A 127 -0.55 -17.76 0.60
N TYR A 128 -1.60 -18.20 1.30
CA TYR A 128 -1.55 -19.32 2.25
C TYR A 128 -0.49 -19.18 3.36
N ASP A 129 0.04 -17.98 3.61
CA ASP A 129 1.19 -17.77 4.51
C ASP A 129 2.42 -18.63 4.13
N VAL A 130 2.63 -18.89 2.84
CA VAL A 130 3.74 -19.69 2.30
C VAL A 130 4.40 -18.97 1.13
N TYR A 131 5.74 -18.91 1.15
CA TYR A 131 6.52 -18.47 0.01
C TYR A 131 6.77 -19.65 -0.92
N ASP A 132 6.02 -19.72 -2.02
CA ASP A 132 6.23 -20.72 -3.07
C ASP A 132 6.15 -20.07 -4.47
N PRO A 133 7.31 -19.65 -5.03
CA PRO A 133 7.40 -19.12 -6.40
C PRO A 133 6.87 -20.07 -7.48
N SER A 134 6.80 -21.38 -7.22
CA SER A 134 6.24 -22.36 -8.16
C SER A 134 4.71 -22.31 -8.23
N ARG A 135 4.07 -21.57 -7.30
CA ARG A 135 2.62 -21.38 -7.17
C ARG A 135 1.84 -22.68 -7.05
N LYS A 136 2.41 -23.72 -6.43
CA LYS A 136 1.62 -24.90 -6.11
C LYS A 136 0.59 -24.50 -5.05
N LYS A 137 -0.58 -25.13 -5.12
CA LYS A 137 -1.58 -24.94 -4.07
C LYS A 137 -0.99 -25.46 -2.77
N ALA A 138 -0.90 -24.59 -1.77
CA ALA A 138 -0.51 -24.97 -0.43
C ALA A 138 -1.72 -25.45 0.38
N GLU A 139 -1.44 -26.14 1.48
CA GLU A 139 -2.46 -26.48 2.46
C GLU A 139 -3.04 -25.23 3.12
N LYS A 140 -4.24 -25.34 3.68
CA LYS A 140 -4.85 -24.25 4.43
C LYS A 140 -3.98 -23.98 5.68
N PRO A 141 -3.45 -22.75 5.87
CA PRO A 141 -2.69 -22.44 7.07
C PRO A 141 -3.61 -22.37 8.30
N ASP A 142 -3.13 -22.85 9.45
CA ASP A 142 -3.65 -22.41 10.75
C ASP A 142 -2.99 -21.08 11.10
N ARG A 143 -3.62 -19.98 10.69
CA ARG A 143 -3.06 -18.64 10.88
C ARG A 143 -2.91 -18.27 12.34
N ASN A 144 -3.75 -18.80 13.22
CA ASN A 144 -3.74 -18.46 14.64
C ASN A 144 -2.59 -19.14 15.38
N ALA A 145 -2.03 -20.23 14.82
CA ALA A 145 -0.84 -20.88 15.34
C ALA A 145 0.47 -20.17 14.96
N LEU A 146 0.45 -19.28 13.96
CA LEU A 146 1.66 -18.59 13.47
C LEU A 146 2.05 -17.42 14.39
N THR A 147 3.33 -17.37 14.74
CA THR A 147 3.95 -16.24 15.43
C THR A 147 4.38 -15.13 14.46
N GLY A 148 4.61 -13.92 14.99
CA GLY A 148 5.18 -12.82 14.20
C GLY A 148 6.55 -13.16 13.60
N GLU A 149 7.43 -13.82 14.37
CA GLU A 149 8.75 -14.25 13.92
C GLU A 149 8.66 -15.23 12.74
N GLU A 150 7.78 -16.23 12.81
CA GLU A 150 7.58 -17.16 11.70
C GLU A 150 7.04 -16.46 10.46
N LEU A 151 6.14 -15.50 10.61
CA LEU A 151 5.64 -14.71 9.49
C LEU A 151 6.75 -13.90 8.84
N ARG A 152 7.56 -13.18 9.62
CA ARG A 152 8.72 -12.43 9.12
C ARG A 152 9.68 -13.36 8.36
N LYS A 153 10.06 -14.49 8.97
CA LYS A 153 10.96 -15.48 8.36
C LYS A 153 10.44 -16.05 7.05
N ARG A 154 9.13 -16.34 6.96
CA ARG A 154 8.51 -16.85 5.72
C ARG A 154 8.49 -15.80 4.62
N HIS A 155 8.29 -14.52 4.96
CA HIS A 155 8.22 -13.43 3.99
C HIS A 155 9.59 -12.89 3.57
N GLU A 156 10.64 -13.10 4.37
CA GLU A 156 11.98 -12.58 4.10
C GLU A 156 12.47 -12.81 2.66
N PRO A 157 12.39 -14.03 2.07
CA PRO A 157 12.86 -14.25 0.70
C PRO A 157 12.03 -13.48 -0.34
N TYR A 158 10.73 -13.30 -0.09
CA TYR A 158 9.86 -12.52 -0.96
C TYR A 158 10.18 -11.03 -0.88
N PHE A 159 10.33 -10.48 0.32
CA PHE A 159 10.70 -9.07 0.54
C PHE A 159 12.06 -8.77 -0.07
N GLN A 160 13.05 -9.64 0.13
CA GLN A 160 14.35 -9.50 -0.50
C GLN A 160 14.25 -9.51 -2.03
N SER A 161 13.45 -10.41 -2.61
CA SER A 161 13.25 -10.44 -4.07
C SER A 161 12.62 -9.16 -4.63
N MET A 162 11.71 -8.53 -3.87
CA MET A 162 11.11 -7.22 -4.20
C MET A 162 12.14 -6.12 -4.23
N ASP A 163 12.91 -6.04 -3.16
CA ASP A 163 13.95 -5.06 -2.98
C ASP A 163 15.02 -5.15 -4.06
N ASP A 164 15.49 -6.36 -4.36
CA ASP A 164 16.52 -6.60 -5.36
C ASP A 164 16.04 -6.23 -6.77
N HIS A 165 14.81 -6.62 -7.14
CA HIS A 165 14.23 -6.29 -8.44
C HIS A 165 14.03 -4.78 -8.62
N VAL A 166 13.51 -4.09 -7.60
CA VAL A 166 13.33 -2.62 -7.64
C VAL A 166 14.68 -1.90 -7.72
N ARG A 167 15.69 -2.33 -6.95
CA ARG A 167 17.05 -1.75 -7.03
C ARG A 167 17.67 -1.98 -8.40
N GLU A 168 17.52 -3.17 -8.96
CA GLU A 168 18.04 -3.50 -10.29
C GLU A 168 17.44 -2.61 -11.36
N LEU A 169 16.12 -2.47 -11.41
CA LEU A 169 15.45 -1.63 -12.40
C LEU A 169 15.80 -0.15 -12.23
N ASN A 170 15.87 0.35 -11.00
CA ASN A 170 16.31 1.72 -10.75
C ASN A 170 17.76 1.97 -11.19
N ARG A 171 18.68 1.02 -10.97
CA ARG A 171 20.04 1.11 -11.52
C ARG A 171 20.04 1.15 -13.04
N LYS A 172 19.24 0.28 -13.69
CA LYS A 172 19.12 0.22 -15.15
C LYS A 172 18.61 1.53 -15.76
N HIS A 173 17.70 2.22 -15.08
CA HIS A 173 17.17 3.52 -15.51
C HIS A 173 18.03 4.71 -15.05
N GLY A 174 19.08 4.49 -14.26
CA GLY A 174 19.95 5.55 -13.73
C GLY A 174 19.28 6.51 -12.74
N LYS A 175 18.05 6.21 -12.28
CA LYS A 175 17.28 7.02 -11.33
C LYS A 175 16.23 6.19 -10.58
N ALA A 176 15.77 6.70 -9.44
CA ALA A 176 14.75 6.05 -8.62
C ALA A 176 13.33 6.24 -9.21
N VAL A 177 12.99 5.46 -10.23
CA VAL A 177 11.66 5.46 -10.88
C VAL A 177 10.66 4.61 -10.11
N LEU A 178 11.13 3.46 -9.61
CA LEU A 178 10.33 2.49 -8.87
C LEU A 178 10.48 2.70 -7.36
N SER A 179 9.39 2.53 -6.62
CA SER A 179 9.35 2.50 -5.16
C SER A 179 8.49 1.33 -4.66
N VAL A 180 8.79 0.81 -3.47
CA VAL A 180 8.03 -0.27 -2.84
C VAL A 180 6.90 0.30 -1.99
N VAL A 181 5.70 -0.29 -2.07
CA VAL A 181 4.63 -0.08 -1.09
C VAL A 181 4.62 -1.27 -0.12
N PRO A 182 5.05 -1.09 1.15
CA PRO A 182 5.34 -2.19 2.08
C PRO A 182 4.08 -2.73 2.78
N VAL A 183 3.10 -3.18 2.01
CA VAL A 183 1.81 -3.68 2.54
C VAL A 183 2.02 -4.99 3.29
N GLY A 184 2.86 -5.90 2.77
CA GLY A 184 3.18 -7.17 3.42
C GLY A 184 3.74 -6.96 4.83
N GLN A 185 4.74 -6.09 4.96
CA GLN A 185 5.30 -5.73 6.27
C GLN A 185 4.29 -5.10 7.22
N ALA A 186 3.41 -4.22 6.73
CA ALA A 186 2.35 -3.63 7.54
C ALA A 186 1.33 -4.68 8.02
N VAL A 187 0.98 -5.65 7.17
CA VAL A 187 0.06 -6.75 7.53
C VAL A 187 0.67 -7.67 8.58
N ILE A 188 1.97 -7.99 8.48
CA ILE A 188 2.65 -8.75 9.53
C ILE A 188 2.63 -7.98 10.85
N ALA A 189 2.89 -6.67 10.82
CA ALA A 189 2.83 -5.82 12.02
C ALA A 189 1.42 -5.78 12.64
N LEU A 190 0.36 -5.71 11.82
CA LEU A 190 -1.01 -5.83 12.32
C LEU A 190 -1.26 -7.20 12.98
N ARG A 191 -0.78 -8.29 12.39
CA ARG A 191 -0.92 -9.64 12.96
C ARG A 191 -0.16 -9.78 14.28
N GLU A 192 1.02 -9.17 14.40
CA GLU A 192 1.77 -9.07 15.66
C GLU A 192 0.94 -8.35 16.73
N LYS A 193 0.20 -7.28 16.38
CA LYS A 193 -0.73 -6.61 17.29
C LYS A 193 -1.92 -7.50 17.68
N VAL A 194 -2.49 -8.26 16.74
CA VAL A 194 -3.57 -9.21 17.04
C VAL A 194 -3.10 -10.28 18.03
N ILE A 195 -1.94 -10.89 17.80
CA ILE A 195 -1.34 -11.90 18.69
C ILE A 195 -1.14 -11.32 20.11
N ALA A 196 -0.71 -10.07 20.21
CA ALA A 196 -0.50 -9.39 21.48
C ALA A 196 -1.78 -8.90 22.16
N GLY A 197 -2.97 -9.09 21.56
CA GLY A 197 -4.24 -8.53 22.07
C GLY A 197 -4.31 -7.00 21.98
N GLN A 198 -3.51 -6.40 21.10
CA GLN A 198 -3.36 -4.96 20.90
C GLN A 198 -4.06 -4.43 19.65
N ALA A 199 -4.84 -5.26 18.95
CA ALA A 199 -5.65 -4.87 17.81
C ALA A 199 -7.13 -4.71 18.24
N PRO A 200 -7.63 -3.47 18.46
CA PRO A 200 -9.00 -3.27 18.92
C PRO A 200 -10.01 -3.91 17.95
N GLY A 201 -11.00 -4.62 18.49
CA GLY A 201 -12.06 -5.25 17.68
C GLY A 201 -11.64 -6.47 16.84
N VAL A 202 -10.39 -6.94 16.91
CA VAL A 202 -9.91 -8.13 16.18
C VAL A 202 -9.24 -9.09 17.17
N LYS A 203 -9.81 -10.29 17.33
CA LYS A 203 -9.36 -11.24 18.36
C LYS A 203 -8.38 -12.28 17.84
N THR A 204 -8.52 -12.65 16.57
CA THR A 204 -7.72 -13.71 15.95
C THR A 204 -7.17 -13.29 14.60
N GLN A 205 -6.06 -13.89 14.17
CA GLN A 205 -5.44 -13.54 12.88
C GLN A 205 -6.35 -13.93 11.71
N GLU A 206 -7.12 -15.02 11.84
CA GLU A 206 -8.06 -15.50 10.82
C GLU A 206 -9.21 -14.50 10.54
N GLU A 207 -9.58 -13.66 11.51
CA GLU A 207 -10.59 -12.60 11.32
C GLU A 207 -10.16 -11.55 10.29
N LEU A 208 -8.87 -11.43 9.97
CA LEU A 208 -8.37 -10.51 8.95
C LEU A 208 -8.61 -11.00 7.51
N PHE A 209 -8.92 -12.29 7.32
CA PHE A 209 -8.95 -12.93 6.00
C PHE A 209 -10.26 -13.66 5.71
N THR A 210 -10.77 -13.53 4.49
CA THR A 210 -12.02 -14.19 4.04
C THR A 210 -11.82 -15.65 3.67
N ASP A 211 -10.59 -16.07 3.34
CA ASP A 211 -10.29 -17.44 2.91
C ASP A 211 -8.87 -17.91 3.23
N ALA A 212 -8.56 -19.16 2.87
CA ALA A 212 -7.26 -19.79 3.06
C ALA A 212 -6.16 -19.21 2.16
N ILE A 213 -6.52 -18.64 1.01
CA ILE A 213 -5.56 -18.02 0.08
C ILE A 213 -4.99 -16.76 0.72
N GLY A 214 -5.82 -16.00 1.44
CA GLY A 214 -5.44 -14.73 2.06
C GLY A 214 -6.16 -13.54 1.43
N HIS A 215 -7.32 -13.73 0.79
CA HIS A 215 -8.18 -12.59 0.50
C HIS A 215 -8.60 -11.91 1.81
N VAL A 216 -8.68 -10.59 1.80
CA VAL A 216 -8.69 -9.77 3.01
C VAL A 216 -10.05 -9.18 3.34
N ARG A 217 -10.31 -9.00 4.64
CA ARG A 217 -11.44 -8.20 5.16
C ARG A 217 -11.07 -6.72 5.29
N ALA A 218 -12.05 -5.91 5.69
CA ALA A 218 -11.96 -4.46 5.77
C ALA A 218 -10.70 -3.89 6.46
N PRO A 219 -10.22 -4.44 7.60
CA PRO A 219 -9.02 -3.91 8.25
C PRO A 219 -7.78 -3.92 7.36
N VAL A 220 -7.50 -5.04 6.70
CA VAL A 220 -6.33 -5.14 5.82
C VAL A 220 -6.56 -4.41 4.50
N GLN A 221 -7.81 -4.31 4.01
CA GLN A 221 -8.11 -3.47 2.85
C GLN A 221 -7.81 -1.98 3.11
N ALA A 222 -8.21 -1.47 4.28
CA ALA A 222 -7.90 -0.11 4.70
C ALA A 222 -6.40 0.09 4.93
N LEU A 223 -5.73 -0.83 5.63
CA LEU A 223 -4.28 -0.80 5.85
C LEU A 223 -3.50 -0.73 4.52
N THR A 224 -3.90 -1.54 3.55
CA THR A 224 -3.35 -1.53 2.18
C THR A 224 -3.48 -0.13 1.58
N ALA A 225 -4.68 0.45 1.60
CA ALA A 225 -4.91 1.78 1.05
C ALA A 225 -4.14 2.89 1.78
N TYR A 226 -3.96 2.78 3.10
CA TYR A 226 -3.13 3.71 3.87
C TYR A 226 -1.65 3.61 3.51
N CYS A 227 -1.11 2.40 3.27
CA CYS A 227 0.27 2.24 2.79
C CYS A 227 0.44 2.89 1.42
N HIS A 228 -0.51 2.69 0.50
CA HIS A 228 -0.50 3.36 -0.80
C HIS A 228 -0.60 4.87 -0.65
N TYR A 229 -1.53 5.39 0.15
CA TYR A 229 -1.63 6.82 0.43
C TYR A 229 -0.30 7.39 0.92
N ALA A 230 0.33 6.73 1.90
CA ALA A 230 1.59 7.16 2.47
C ALA A 230 2.72 7.23 1.43
N VAL A 231 2.86 6.22 0.57
CA VAL A 231 3.91 6.16 -0.44
C VAL A 231 3.64 7.11 -1.62
N LEU A 232 2.40 7.16 -2.11
CA LEU A 232 2.02 7.96 -3.26
C LEU A 232 2.17 9.45 -2.95
N TYR A 233 1.62 9.89 -1.82
CA TYR A 233 1.59 11.30 -1.43
C TYR A 233 2.72 11.73 -0.51
N ARG A 234 3.50 10.79 0.04
CA ARG A 234 4.54 11.07 1.05
C ARG A 234 3.95 11.88 2.21
N ARG A 235 2.82 11.41 2.72
CA ARG A 235 2.05 12.02 3.81
C ARG A 235 1.61 10.95 4.79
N SER A 236 1.56 11.29 6.07
CA SER A 236 1.01 10.38 7.05
C SER A 236 -0.50 10.21 6.85
N PRO A 237 -1.02 8.97 6.81
CA PRO A 237 -2.47 8.74 6.85
C PRO A 237 -3.06 8.94 8.25
N VAL A 238 -2.23 9.16 9.29
CA VAL A 238 -2.68 9.29 10.68
C VAL A 238 -3.55 10.53 10.83
N GLY A 239 -4.76 10.32 11.34
CA GLY A 239 -5.76 11.37 11.54
C GLY A 239 -6.69 11.60 10.35
N LEU A 240 -6.50 10.89 9.23
CA LEU A 240 -7.51 10.89 8.17
C LEU A 240 -8.83 10.28 8.67
N PRO A 241 -9.99 10.74 8.16
CA PRO A 241 -11.27 10.09 8.43
C PRO A 241 -11.25 8.60 8.06
N MET A 242 -11.97 7.79 8.83
CA MET A 242 -12.13 6.37 8.56
C MET A 242 -12.78 6.13 7.19
N PRO A 243 -12.19 5.31 6.30
CA PRO A 243 -12.74 5.03 4.99
C PRO A 243 -14.02 4.18 5.09
N ALA A 244 -14.86 4.27 4.07
CA ALA A 244 -16.16 3.62 4.01
C ALA A 244 -16.09 2.10 4.16
N VAL A 245 -14.99 1.48 3.74
CA VAL A 245 -14.77 0.03 3.90
C VAL A 245 -14.74 -0.37 5.38
N MET A 246 -14.15 0.46 6.25
CA MET A 246 -14.06 0.23 7.69
C MET A 246 -15.37 0.59 8.38
N SER A 247 -15.97 1.74 8.05
CA SER A 247 -17.21 2.17 8.70
C SER A 247 -18.38 1.22 8.39
N LYS A 248 -18.43 0.64 7.19
CA LYS A 248 -19.42 -0.38 6.82
C LYS A 248 -19.21 -1.73 7.52
N ALA A 249 -17.98 -2.04 7.92
CA ALA A 249 -17.67 -3.29 8.62
C ALA A 249 -18.22 -3.32 10.05
N LYS A 250 -18.56 -2.16 10.64
CA LYS A 250 -19.16 -2.02 11.97
C LYS A 250 -18.41 -2.82 13.05
N LEU A 251 -17.09 -2.82 12.98
CA LEU A 251 -16.24 -3.50 13.95
C LEU A 251 -16.31 -2.78 15.30
N GLU A 252 -16.29 -3.57 16.38
CA GLU A 252 -16.11 -3.06 17.74
C GLU A 252 -14.81 -2.25 17.81
N ASP A 253 -14.83 -1.11 18.51
CA ASP A 253 -13.67 -0.21 18.60
C ASP A 253 -13.08 0.23 17.23
N GLY A 254 -13.91 0.25 16.17
CA GLY A 254 -13.47 0.53 14.79
C GLY A 254 -12.65 1.81 14.60
N GLU A 255 -12.92 2.88 15.38
CA GLU A 255 -12.12 4.12 15.36
C GLU A 255 -10.69 3.91 15.90
N LYS A 256 -10.55 3.18 17.01
CA LYS A 256 -9.23 2.85 17.58
C LYS A 256 -8.46 1.91 16.66
N LEU A 257 -9.15 0.93 16.08
CA LEU A 257 -8.55 0.05 15.07
C LEU A 257 -8.10 0.87 13.86
N ASN A 258 -8.95 1.75 13.33
CA ASN A 258 -8.60 2.61 12.20
C ASN A 258 -7.34 3.44 12.47
N ARG A 259 -7.24 4.04 13.67
CA ARG A 259 -6.06 4.78 14.10
C ARG A 259 -4.80 3.90 14.11
N LEU A 260 -4.88 2.69 14.67
CA LEU A 260 -3.79 1.72 14.65
C LEU A 260 -3.36 1.38 13.22
N LEU A 261 -4.30 1.15 12.30
CA LEU A 261 -3.99 0.82 10.90
C LEU A 261 -3.26 1.98 10.20
N GLN A 262 -3.63 3.23 10.47
CA GLN A 262 -2.94 4.41 9.94
C GLN A 262 -1.50 4.49 10.46
N GLU A 263 -1.30 4.26 11.76
CA GLU A 263 0.01 4.27 12.41
C GLU A 263 0.92 3.19 11.82
N LEU A 264 0.43 1.95 11.72
CA LEU A 264 1.17 0.84 11.11
C LEU A 264 1.54 1.10 9.65
N ALA A 265 0.62 1.68 8.85
CA ALA A 265 0.92 2.06 7.48
C ALA A 265 2.01 3.14 7.39
N TRP A 266 1.95 4.14 8.27
CA TRP A 266 2.96 5.20 8.32
C TRP A 266 4.33 4.65 8.72
N GLU A 267 4.38 3.83 9.78
CA GLU A 267 5.59 3.18 10.26
C GLU A 267 6.25 2.30 9.18
N ALA A 268 5.46 1.47 8.49
CA ALA A 268 5.95 0.66 7.39
C ALA A 268 6.50 1.53 6.25
N ALA A 269 5.76 2.58 5.85
CA ALA A 269 6.18 3.46 4.77
C ALA A 269 7.50 4.19 5.09
N VAL A 270 7.65 4.78 6.28
CA VAL A 270 8.89 5.49 6.66
C VAL A 270 10.05 4.55 6.99
N GLY A 271 9.76 3.31 7.41
CA GLY A 271 10.76 2.30 7.74
C GLY A 271 11.36 1.60 6.52
N HIS A 272 10.65 1.58 5.39
CA HIS A 272 11.08 0.87 4.20
C HIS A 272 12.05 1.69 3.34
N PRO A 273 13.29 1.22 3.09
CA PRO A 273 14.33 2.02 2.42
C PRO A 273 14.00 2.38 0.97
N LEU A 274 13.17 1.57 0.30
CA LEU A 274 12.75 1.80 -1.09
C LEU A 274 11.35 2.42 -1.24
N SER A 275 10.70 2.87 -0.16
CA SER A 275 9.37 3.51 -0.27
C SER A 275 9.43 4.92 -0.86
N GLY A 276 10.57 5.60 -0.72
CA GLY A 276 10.71 7.01 -1.07
C GLY A 276 9.98 7.96 -0.11
N VAL A 277 9.56 7.49 1.07
CA VAL A 277 8.98 8.31 2.15
C VAL A 277 10.05 8.56 3.21
N LYS A 278 10.10 9.78 3.74
CA LYS A 278 11.01 10.18 4.84
C LYS A 278 10.18 10.59 6.05
N ARG A 279 10.75 10.40 7.25
CA ARG A 279 10.20 10.97 8.49
C ARG A 279 10.34 12.49 8.51
#